data_AF-A0A133ZMC9-F1
#
_entry.id   AF-A0A133ZMC9-F1
#
_cell.length_a   1.000
_cell.length_b   1.000
_cell.length_c   1.000
_cell.angle_alpha   90.00
_cell.angle_beta   90.00
_cell.angle_gamma   90.00
#
_symmetry.space_group_name_H-M   'P 1'
#
loop_
_entity.id
_entity.type
_entity.pdbx_description
1 polymer ?
#
loop_
_entity_poly.entity_id
_entity_poly.type
_entity_poly.pdbx_seq_one_letter_code
_entity_poly.pdbx_strand_id
1 'polypeptide(L)'
;MGPLSEEKDPHSWDLCEHHSSRITAPHGWELVRVDRVELDDDDDLLALAEAVGAGGRVTDEVNDEGARDPIDYEPTFDGADPARSNHPVFRMRRVADVRAARRAHLHVVPDADDADASDAREPGQPGE
;
A
#
# COMPACT_ATOMS: atom_id res chain seq x y z
N MET A 1 2.95 -15.55 -22.84
CA MET A 1 3.01 -15.06 -21.45
C MET A 1 3.76 -16.13 -20.67
N GLY A 2 5.06 -15.93 -20.44
CA GLY A 2 5.88 -16.85 -19.65
C GLY A 2 5.49 -16.84 -18.17
N PRO A 3 6.01 -17.77 -17.35
CA PRO A 3 5.80 -17.74 -15.91
C PRO A 3 6.32 -16.41 -15.36
N LEU A 4 5.47 -15.72 -14.59
CA LEU A 4 5.83 -14.48 -13.89
C LEU A 4 6.86 -14.83 -12.81
N SER A 5 7.71 -13.87 -12.45
CA SER A 5 8.74 -14.09 -11.44
C SER A 5 8.11 -14.60 -10.14
N GLU A 6 8.64 -15.68 -9.57
CA GLU A 6 8.12 -16.28 -8.34
C GLU A 6 8.27 -15.34 -7.14
N GLU A 7 9.29 -14.48 -7.19
CA GLU A 7 9.64 -13.54 -6.14
C GLU A 7 9.48 -12.10 -6.60
N LYS A 8 8.91 -11.28 -5.71
CA LYS A 8 8.51 -9.91 -6.01
C LYS A 8 9.67 -8.96 -5.76
N ASP A 9 10.49 -8.75 -6.77
CA ASP A 9 11.59 -7.78 -6.70
C ASP A 9 11.03 -6.34 -6.74
N PRO A 10 11.46 -5.44 -5.84
CA PRO A 10 10.95 -4.06 -5.76
C PRO A 10 11.31 -3.18 -6.98
N HIS A 11 12.28 -3.60 -7.80
CA HIS A 11 12.73 -2.91 -9.00
C HIS A 11 12.32 -3.62 -10.29
N SER A 12 11.58 -4.73 -10.21
CA SER A 12 11.06 -5.46 -11.37
C SER A 12 9.53 -5.46 -11.42
N TRP A 13 8.98 -5.31 -12.62
CA TRP A 13 7.54 -5.38 -12.86
C TRP A 13 7.25 -6.31 -14.03
N ASP A 14 6.55 -7.41 -13.75
CA ASP A 14 6.04 -8.29 -14.80
C ASP A 14 4.80 -7.69 -15.47
N LEU A 15 5.02 -6.94 -16.54
CA LEU A 15 3.96 -6.31 -17.32
C LEU A 15 3.62 -7.17 -18.54
N CYS A 16 2.34 -7.35 -18.83
CA CYS A 16 1.92 -7.93 -20.11
C CYS A 16 2.24 -6.97 -21.27
N GLU A 17 2.29 -7.50 -22.49
CA GLU A 17 2.60 -6.73 -23.72
C GLU A 17 1.72 -5.47 -23.90
N HIS A 18 0.46 -5.54 -23.46
CA HIS A 18 -0.45 -4.41 -23.51
C HIS A 18 -0.09 -3.29 -22.52
N HIS A 19 0.43 -3.64 -21.34
CA HIS A 19 0.83 -2.69 -20.31
C HIS A 19 2.25 -2.16 -20.56
N SER A 20 3.19 -3.01 -20.99
CA SER A 20 4.56 -2.58 -21.33
C SER A 20 4.59 -1.60 -22.50
N SER A 21 3.68 -1.73 -23.48
CA SER A 21 3.58 -0.78 -24.60
C SER A 21 3.08 0.62 -24.19
N ARG A 22 2.32 0.73 -23.09
CA ARG A 22 1.71 1.98 -22.59
C ARG A 22 2.53 2.69 -21.52
N ILE A 23 3.51 2.02 -20.91
CA ILE A 23 4.34 2.65 -19.88
C ILE A 23 5.18 3.79 -20.48
N THR A 24 5.31 4.88 -19.72
CA THR A 24 6.03 6.09 -20.11
C THR A 24 7.10 6.40 -19.05
N ALA A 25 8.27 6.87 -19.49
CA ALA A 25 9.35 7.25 -18.59
C ALA A 25 8.96 8.45 -17.69
N PRO A 26 9.40 8.50 -16.43
CA PRO A 26 9.31 9.70 -15.60
C PRO A 26 10.07 10.89 -16.20
N HIS A 27 9.79 12.10 -15.71
CA HIS A 27 10.52 13.30 -16.16
C HIS A 27 12.02 13.20 -15.89
N GLY A 28 12.82 13.45 -16.92
CA GLY A 28 14.28 13.37 -16.85
C GLY A 28 14.86 11.95 -16.99
N TRP A 29 14.02 10.95 -17.28
CA TRP A 29 14.44 9.57 -17.51
C TRP A 29 14.33 9.22 -19.01
N GLU A 30 15.26 8.38 -19.48
CA GLU A 30 15.22 7.80 -20.82
C GLU A 30 14.81 6.32 -20.71
N LEU A 31 13.73 5.93 -21.39
CA LEU A 31 13.28 4.53 -21.41
C LEU A 31 13.88 3.80 -22.61
N VAL A 32 14.75 2.84 -22.33
CA VAL A 32 15.33 1.93 -23.33
C VAL A 32 14.51 0.64 -23.37
N ARG A 33 14.13 0.21 -24.57
CA ARG A 33 13.39 -1.05 -24.80
C ARG A 33 14.32 -2.05 -25.47
N VAL A 34 14.41 -3.24 -24.89
CA VAL A 34 15.21 -4.36 -25.41
C VAL A 34 14.24 -5.50 -25.71
N ASP A 35 14.01 -5.79 -26.99
CA ASP A 35 13.02 -6.78 -27.44
C ASP A 35 13.48 -8.22 -27.18
N ARG A 36 14.79 -8.43 -27.10
CA ARG A 36 15.42 -9.72 -26.79
C ARG A 36 16.67 -9.48 -25.99
N VAL A 37 16.70 -10.02 -24.77
CA VAL A 37 17.93 -10.17 -24.01
C VAL A 37 18.58 -11.44 -24.54
N GLU A 38 19.65 -11.30 -25.31
CA GLU A 38 20.56 -12.42 -25.55
C GLU A 38 21.25 -12.67 -24.20
N LEU A 39 20.91 -13.77 -23.54
CA LEU A 39 21.66 -14.21 -22.38
C LEU A 39 22.89 -14.91 -22.94
N ASP A 40 24.05 -14.26 -22.81
CA ASP A 40 25.33 -14.88 -23.13
C ASP A 40 25.49 -16.16 -22.28
N ASP A 41 26.19 -17.17 -22.83
CA ASP A 41 26.24 -18.54 -22.32
C ASP A 41 26.37 -18.64 -20.78
N ASP A 42 25.57 -19.53 -20.17
CA ASP A 42 25.51 -19.76 -18.71
C ASP A 42 26.88 -19.99 -18.04
N ASP A 43 27.88 -20.43 -18.81
CA ASP A 43 29.27 -20.62 -18.38
C ASP A 43 29.94 -19.30 -17.93
N ASP A 44 29.64 -18.17 -18.58
CA ASP A 44 30.20 -16.87 -18.21
C ASP A 44 29.63 -16.37 -16.87
N LEU A 45 28.35 -16.67 -16.59
CA LEU A 45 27.72 -16.35 -15.31
C LEU A 45 28.35 -17.16 -14.16
N LEU A 46 28.65 -18.43 -14.40
CA LEU A 46 29.33 -19.27 -13.41
C LEU A 46 30.77 -18.80 -13.15
N ALA A 47 31.49 -18.42 -14.20
CA ALA A 47 32.85 -17.89 -14.09
C ALA A 47 32.90 -16.58 -13.27
N LEU A 48 31.93 -15.67 -13.47
CA LEU A 48 31.81 -14.44 -12.69
C LEU A 48 31.46 -14.73 -11.23
N ALA A 49 30.58 -15.70 -10.95
CA ALA A 49 30.23 -16.09 -9.59
C ALA A 49 31.44 -16.65 -8.82
N GLU A 50 32.26 -17.48 -9.46
CA GLU A 50 33.51 -17.98 -8.88
C GLU A 50 34.50 -16.84 -8.61
N ALA A 51 34.68 -15.93 -9.57
CA ALA A 51 35.60 -14.79 -9.44
C ALA A 51 35.21 -13.85 -8.30
N VAL A 52 33.92 -13.53 -8.15
CA VAL A 52 33.40 -12.70 -7.05
C VAL A 52 33.54 -13.43 -5.71
N GLY A 53 33.24 -14.73 -5.66
CA GLY A 53 33.43 -15.56 -4.47
C GLY A 53 34.90 -15.64 -4.02
N ALA A 54 35.85 -15.65 -4.96
CA ALA A 54 37.28 -15.62 -4.69
C ALA A 54 37.77 -14.24 -4.19
N GLY A 55 37.12 -13.14 -4.61
CA GLY A 55 37.50 -11.76 -4.27
C GLY A 55 36.72 -11.10 -3.11
N GLY A 56 35.58 -11.66 -2.69
CA GLY A 56 34.64 -11.00 -1.77
C GLY A 56 34.96 -11.05 -0.27
N ARG A 57 36.03 -11.73 0.17
CA ARG A 57 36.36 -11.86 1.62
C ARG A 57 37.09 -10.65 2.21
N VAL A 58 37.27 -9.56 1.48
CA VAL A 58 38.04 -8.39 1.95
C VAL A 58 37.20 -7.33 2.67
N THR A 59 35.87 -7.41 2.64
CA THR A 59 34.99 -6.37 3.22
C THR A 59 34.30 -6.76 4.53
N ASP A 60 34.42 -8.02 4.96
CA ASP A 60 33.77 -8.51 6.18
C ASP A 60 34.48 -8.00 7.47
N GLU A 61 35.72 -7.53 7.35
CA GLU A 61 36.56 -7.15 8.49
C GLU A 61 36.25 -5.75 9.06
N VAL A 62 35.35 -4.98 8.43
CA VAL A 62 35.10 -3.56 8.78
C VAL A 62 33.80 -3.34 9.56
N ASN A 63 33.04 -4.40 9.89
CA ASN A 63 31.71 -4.26 10.51
C ASN A 63 31.54 -4.94 11.88
N ASP A 64 32.60 -4.99 12.71
CA ASP A 64 32.55 -5.62 14.04
C ASP A 64 32.32 -4.62 15.20
N GLU A 65 32.16 -3.32 14.94
CA GLU A 65 32.07 -2.31 16.00
C GLU A 65 30.68 -1.65 16.09
N GLY A 66 29.68 -2.41 16.54
CA GLY A 66 28.48 -1.87 17.21
C GLY A 66 27.57 -0.93 16.41
N ALA A 67 27.56 -1.03 15.09
CA ALA A 67 26.70 -0.21 14.24
C ALA A 67 25.26 -0.74 14.26
N ARG A 68 24.34 0.05 14.82
CA ARG A 68 22.90 -0.10 14.61
C ARG A 68 22.62 -0.20 13.10
N ASP A 69 21.82 -1.18 12.71
CA ASP A 69 21.39 -1.36 11.32
C ASP A 69 20.72 -0.06 10.82
N PRO A 70 21.06 0.51 9.64
CA PRO A 70 20.44 1.74 9.15
C PRO A 70 18.90 1.68 9.01
N ILE A 71 18.33 0.47 9.02
CA ILE A 71 16.89 0.20 8.97
C ILE A 71 16.24 0.05 10.35
N ASP A 72 17.00 0.02 11.45
CA ASP A 72 16.47 0.04 12.82
C ASP A 72 16.07 1.48 13.22
N TYR A 73 14.98 1.96 12.64
CA TYR A 73 14.26 3.12 13.19
C TYR A 73 13.07 2.62 14.02
N GLU A 74 12.95 3.10 15.26
CA GLU A 74 11.73 2.85 16.04
C GLU A 74 10.56 3.60 15.39
N PRO A 75 9.44 2.91 15.07
CA PRO A 75 8.29 3.55 14.45
C PRO A 75 7.63 4.50 15.45
N THR A 76 8.05 5.76 15.42
CA THR A 76 7.44 6.84 16.21
C THR A 76 5.96 7.09 15.88
N PHE A 77 5.46 6.51 14.79
CA PHE A 77 4.09 6.63 14.32
C PHE A 77 3.44 5.25 14.20
N ASP A 78 2.60 4.92 15.18
CA ASP A 78 1.71 3.77 15.09
C ASP A 78 0.45 4.15 14.29
N GLY A 79 0.41 3.72 13.03
CA GLY A 79 -0.74 3.90 12.14
C GLY A 79 -1.99 3.14 12.57
N ALA A 80 -1.87 2.18 13.49
CA ALA A 80 -2.96 1.41 14.05
C ALA A 80 -3.51 1.99 15.36
N ASP A 81 -2.89 3.04 15.93
CA ASP A 81 -3.37 3.67 17.16
C ASP A 81 -4.74 4.36 16.93
N PRO A 82 -5.82 3.90 17.56
CA PRO A 82 -7.15 4.51 17.40
C PRO A 82 -7.23 5.94 17.97
N ALA A 83 -6.33 6.31 18.89
CA ALA A 83 -6.30 7.58 19.59
C ALA A 83 -5.45 8.66 18.90
N ARG A 84 -4.56 8.31 17.95
CA ARG A 84 -3.72 9.31 17.26
C ARG A 84 -3.60 9.15 15.74
N SER A 85 -3.84 7.97 15.18
CA SER A 85 -3.65 7.74 13.75
C SER A 85 -4.62 8.54 12.87
N ASN A 86 -4.16 8.90 11.67
CA ASN A 86 -4.98 9.52 10.61
C ASN A 86 -5.64 8.46 9.70
N HIS A 87 -5.69 7.19 10.15
CA HIS A 87 -6.26 6.09 9.39
C HIS A 87 -7.78 6.29 9.21
N PRO A 88 -8.34 6.03 8.01
CA PRO A 88 -9.74 6.36 7.69
C PRO A 88 -10.75 5.76 8.69
N VAL A 89 -10.52 4.53 9.16
CA VAL A 89 -11.42 3.85 10.11
C VAL A 89 -11.46 4.56 11.48
N PHE A 90 -10.30 4.89 12.05
CA PHE A 90 -10.23 5.49 13.39
C PHE A 90 -10.57 6.98 13.37
N ARG A 91 -10.19 7.68 12.29
CA ARG A 91 -10.52 9.09 12.09
C ARG A 91 -12.03 9.30 11.98
N MET A 92 -12.72 8.52 11.15
CA MET A 92 -14.17 8.67 10.96
C MET A 92 -14.93 8.44 12.27
N ARG A 93 -14.56 7.41 13.03
CA ARG A 93 -15.17 7.12 14.34
C ARG A 93 -14.97 8.29 15.32
N ARG A 94 -13.75 8.81 15.46
CA ARG A 94 -13.47 9.94 16.37
C ARG A 94 -14.23 11.21 15.99
N VAL A 95 -14.34 11.51 14.69
CA VAL A 95 -15.10 12.68 14.22
C VAL A 95 -16.59 12.52 14.52
N ALA A 96 -17.13 11.30 14.40
CA ALA A 96 -18.51 11.00 14.78
C ALA A 96 -18.73 11.19 16.28
N ASP A 97 -17.84 10.70 17.13
CA ASP A 97 -17.93 10.82 18.59
C ASP A 97 -17.89 12.29 19.04
N VAL A 98 -16.97 13.09 18.49
CA VAL A 98 -16.89 14.53 18.77
C VAL A 98 -18.15 15.25 18.30
N ARG A 99 -18.70 14.87 17.14
CA ARG A 99 -19.95 15.46 16.63
C ARG A 99 -21.16 15.06 17.48
N ALA A 100 -21.22 13.83 17.97
CA ALA A 100 -22.27 13.35 18.87
C ALA A 100 -22.22 14.10 20.21
N ALA A 101 -21.03 14.23 20.81
CA ALA A 101 -20.84 15.01 22.05
C ALA A 101 -21.25 16.47 21.88
N ARG A 102 -20.93 17.10 20.74
CA ARG A 102 -21.37 18.47 20.42
C ARG A 102 -22.87 18.58 20.16
N ARG A 103 -23.55 17.51 19.73
CA ARG A 103 -25.00 17.51 19.48
C ARG A 103 -25.83 17.08 20.69
N ALA A 104 -25.21 16.56 21.75
CA ALA A 104 -25.93 16.08 22.93
C ALA A 104 -26.76 17.15 23.66
N HIS A 105 -26.48 18.44 23.48
CA HIS A 105 -27.24 19.55 24.07
C HIS A 105 -28.21 20.23 23.07
N LEU A 106 -28.28 19.78 21.82
CA LEU A 106 -29.16 20.31 20.79
C LEU A 106 -30.01 19.17 20.22
N HIS A 107 -31.30 19.16 20.55
CA HIS A 107 -32.26 18.23 19.95
C HIS A 107 -32.95 18.90 18.77
N VAL A 108 -33.04 18.20 17.63
CA VAL A 108 -33.84 18.63 16.49
C VAL A 108 -35.30 18.40 16.84
N VAL A 109 -36.06 19.48 17.06
CA VAL A 109 -37.52 19.40 17.17
C VAL A 109 -38.06 19.23 15.75
N PRO A 110 -38.76 18.13 15.42
CA PRO A 110 -39.40 18.00 14.12
C PRO A 110 -40.46 19.09 13.96
N ASP A 111 -40.54 19.68 12.77
CA ASP A 111 -41.55 20.67 12.44
C ASP A 111 -42.94 20.02 12.45
N ALA A 112 -43.97 20.77 12.84
CA ALA A 112 -45.33 20.22 13.01
C ALA A 112 -45.89 19.57 11.73
N ASP A 113 -45.45 20.03 10.56
CA ASP A 113 -45.85 19.49 9.26
C ASP A 113 -45.28 18.08 8.98
N ASP A 114 -44.16 17.68 9.63
CA ASP A 114 -43.58 16.33 9.52
C ASP A 114 -44.25 15.30 10.46
N ALA A 115 -44.92 15.76 11.52
CA ALA A 115 -45.59 14.88 12.48
C ALA A 115 -46.84 14.22 11.89
N ASP A 116 -47.62 14.97 11.10
CA ASP A 116 -48.84 14.48 10.41
C ASP A 116 -48.52 13.44 9.32
N ALA A 117 -47.30 13.45 8.76
CA ALA A 117 -46.89 12.47 7.75
C ALA A 117 -46.55 11.09 8.37
N SER A 118 -46.21 11.04 9.66
CA SER A 118 -45.76 9.82 10.35
C SER A 118 -46.88 9.04 11.04
N ASP A 119 -48.03 9.67 11.31
CA ASP A 119 -49.21 9.03 11.94
C ASP A 119 -50.12 8.28 10.93
N ALA A 120 -49.97 8.55 9.63
CA ALA A 120 -50.77 7.91 8.59
C ALA A 120 -50.27 6.52 8.14
N ARG A 121 -49.31 5.91 8.84
CA ARG A 121 -48.71 4.63 8.43
C ARG A 121 -48.72 3.58 9.53
N GLU A 122 -49.89 3.03 9.80
CA GLU A 122 -50.05 1.73 10.47
C GLU A 122 -51.03 0.82 9.69
N PRO A 123 -51.13 -0.49 9.98
CA PRO A 123 -50.47 -1.53 9.19
C PRO A 123 -51.45 -2.56 8.57
N GLY A 124 -51.02 -3.22 7.49
CA GLY A 124 -51.46 -4.57 7.11
C GLY A 124 -52.86 -4.74 6.52
N GLN A 125 -52.92 -5.17 5.26
CA GLN A 125 -53.96 -6.09 4.79
C GLN A 125 -53.34 -7.10 3.80
N PRO A 126 -53.50 -8.42 4.02
CA PRO A 126 -53.10 -9.47 3.08
C PRO A 126 -54.25 -9.84 2.12
N GLY A 127 -53.89 -10.23 0.89
CA GLY A 127 -54.66 -11.12 0.00
C GLY A 127 -55.90 -10.52 -0.70
N GLU A 128 -55.87 -10.41 -2.03
CA GLU A 128 -56.38 -11.43 -2.97
C GLU A 128 -55.88 -11.15 -4.40
#